data_AF-A0A151TZQ6-F1
#
_entry.id   AF-A0A151TZQ6-F1
#
_cell.length_a   1.000
_cell.length_b   1.000
_cell.length_c   1.000
_cell.angle_alpha   90.00
_cell.angle_beta   90.00
_cell.angle_gamma   90.00
#
_symmetry.space_group_name_H-M   'P 1'
#
loop_
_entity.id
_entity.type
_entity.pdbx_description
1 polymer ?
#
loop_
_entity_poly.entity_id
_entity_poly.type
_entity_poly.pdbx_seq_one_letter_code
_entity_poly.pdbx_strand_id
1 'polypeptide(L)'
;MASINNVMVIKNMLRCFKVVLGLKVNFYKSRFGVVGVKRNLVESYSHLLNCKLIQISFNYLGLPIGANPRKEAMWQPIVLKSRKKLPTWSSKTLSMAGRACLINFVLTSLPSREKVKRHTKKIFMELQGGRTKDKLTQPKEYRGLRIKNITMFNEALLAK
;
A
#
# COMPACT_ATOMS: atom_id res chain seq x y z
N MET A 1 -18.18 -26.89 -4.25
CA MET A 1 -18.88 -25.82 -5.01
C MET A 1 -19.70 -25.00 -4.03
N ALA A 2 -19.83 -23.68 -4.23
CA ALA A 2 -20.71 -22.87 -3.38
C ALA A 2 -22.16 -23.32 -3.59
N SER A 3 -22.83 -23.72 -2.50
CA SER A 3 -24.22 -24.18 -2.50
C SER A 3 -25.13 -23.12 -1.90
N ILE A 4 -26.44 -23.25 -2.13
CA ILE A 4 -27.44 -22.36 -1.53
C ILE A 4 -27.43 -22.43 0.00
N ASN A 5 -27.10 -23.59 0.58
CA ASN A 5 -27.00 -23.75 2.03
C ASN A 5 -25.91 -22.85 2.62
N ASN A 6 -24.75 -22.74 1.97
CA ASN A 6 -23.68 -21.86 2.42
C ASN A 6 -24.13 -20.39 2.45
N VAL A 7 -24.92 -19.98 1.46
CA VAL A 7 -25.47 -18.61 1.38
C VAL A 7 -26.47 -18.36 2.51
N MET A 8 -27.32 -19.34 2.81
CA MET A 8 -28.26 -19.25 3.94
C MET A 8 -27.55 -19.19 5.29
N VAL A 9 -26.47 -19.95 5.47
CA VAL A 9 -25.64 -19.88 6.67
C VAL A 9 -25.05 -18.47 6.85
N ILE A 10 -24.50 -17.87 5.79
CA ILE A 10 -23.98 -16.49 5.83
C ILE A 10 -25.11 -15.50 6.19
N LYS A 11 -26.29 -15.65 5.58
CA LYS A 11 -27.45 -14.79 5.90
C LYS A 11 -27.84 -14.89 7.37
N ASN A 12 -27.85 -16.10 7.92
CA ASN A 12 -28.15 -16.34 9.32
C ASN A 12 -27.08 -15.74 10.23
N MET A 13 -25.79 -15.87 9.90
CA MET A 13 -24.70 -15.23 10.65
C MET A 13 -24.84 -13.71 10.67
N LEU A 14 -25.16 -13.07 9.54
CA LEU A 14 -25.40 -11.62 9.48
C LEU A 14 -26.60 -11.20 10.33
N ARG A 15 -27.65 -12.04 10.38
CA ARG A 15 -28.80 -11.82 11.25
C ARG A 15 -28.43 -11.96 12.74
N CYS A 16 -27.70 -13.00 13.10
CA CYS A 16 -27.21 -13.22 14.46
C CYS A 16 -26.31 -12.06 14.91
N PHE A 17 -25.36 -11.64 14.07
CA PHE A 17 -24.51 -10.47 14.32
C PHE A 17 -25.33 -9.21 14.64
N LYS A 18 -26.39 -8.96 13.86
CA LYS A 18 -27.31 -7.83 14.10
C LYS A 18 -28.01 -7.94 15.45
N VAL A 19 -28.47 -9.14 15.82
CA VAL A 19 -29.19 -9.36 17.08
C VAL A 19 -28.25 -9.23 18.28
N VAL A 20 -27.08 -9.88 18.23
CA VAL A 20 -26.14 -9.94 19.35
C VAL A 20 -25.46 -8.60 19.60
N LEU A 21 -25.06 -7.90 18.54
CA LEU A 21 -24.33 -6.63 18.66
C LEU A 21 -25.21 -5.39 18.53
N GLY A 22 -26.50 -5.53 18.19
CA GLY A 22 -27.39 -4.41 17.91
C GLY A 22 -27.01 -3.60 16.65
N LEU A 23 -26.06 -4.09 15.85
CA LEU A 23 -25.53 -3.37 14.68
C LEU A 23 -26.33 -3.68 13.40
N LYS A 24 -26.55 -2.66 12.56
CA LYS A 24 -27.20 -2.83 11.26
C LYS A 24 -26.17 -2.99 10.14
N VAL A 25 -26.19 -4.13 9.46
CA VAL A 25 -25.40 -4.36 8.24
C VAL A 25 -25.84 -3.36 7.15
N ASN A 26 -24.88 -2.65 6.57
CA ASN A 26 -25.12 -1.73 5.47
C ASN A 26 -25.01 -2.47 4.13
N PHE A 27 -26.13 -3.02 3.67
CA PHE A 27 -26.22 -3.73 2.40
C PHE A 27 -25.92 -2.89 1.15
N TYR A 28 -25.97 -1.55 1.25
CA TYR A 28 -25.59 -0.67 0.15
C TYR A 28 -24.06 -0.61 -0.04
N LYS A 29 -23.30 -0.67 1.06
CA LYS A 29 -21.83 -0.72 1.05
C LYS A 29 -21.29 -2.14 0.92
N SER A 30 -22.04 -3.13 1.40
CA SER A 30 -21.66 -4.55 1.30
C SER A 30 -21.83 -5.08 -0.12
N ARG A 31 -20.90 -5.93 -0.54
CA ARG A 31 -20.94 -6.63 -1.82
C ARG A 31 -20.66 -8.11 -1.65
N PHE A 32 -21.21 -8.94 -2.54
CA PHE A 32 -21.09 -10.38 -2.53
C PHE A 32 -20.40 -10.87 -3.80
N GLY A 33 -19.54 -11.89 -3.67
CA GLY A 33 -18.82 -12.48 -4.80
C GLY A 33 -18.56 -13.96 -4.58
N VAL A 34 -18.59 -14.71 -5.67
CA VAL A 34 -18.27 -16.14 -5.70
C VAL A 34 -17.45 -16.42 -6.96
N VAL A 35 -16.46 -17.31 -6.84
CA VAL A 35 -15.61 -17.76 -7.93
C VAL A 35 -16.04 -19.17 -8.35
N GLY A 36 -16.08 -19.44 -9.66
CA GLY A 36 -16.35 -20.78 -10.18
C GLY A 36 -17.82 -21.20 -10.16
N VAL A 37 -18.77 -20.26 -10.12
CA VAL A 37 -20.22 -20.54 -10.19
C VAL A 37 -20.85 -19.78 -11.37
N LYS A 38 -21.87 -20.37 -12.00
CA LYS A 38 -22.62 -19.76 -13.10
C LYS A 38 -23.25 -18.43 -12.68
N ARG A 39 -23.23 -17.43 -13.58
CA ARG A 39 -23.73 -16.07 -13.31
C ARG A 39 -25.16 -16.04 -12.76
N ASN A 40 -26.07 -16.82 -13.33
CA ASN A 40 -27.48 -16.86 -12.92
C ASN A 40 -27.65 -17.28 -11.43
N LEU A 41 -26.82 -18.23 -10.96
CA LEU A 41 -26.83 -18.66 -9.56
C LEU A 41 -26.22 -17.58 -8.65
N VAL A 42 -25.15 -16.93 -9.10
CA VAL A 42 -24.50 -15.85 -8.36
C VAL A 42 -25.45 -14.66 -8.15
N GLU A 43 -26.22 -14.29 -9.17
CA GLU A 43 -27.28 -13.27 -9.05
C GLU A 43 -28.37 -13.69 -8.07
N SER A 44 -28.83 -14.94 -8.14
CA SER A 44 -29.80 -15.50 -7.20
C SER A 44 -29.30 -15.44 -5.75
N TYR A 45 -28.03 -15.78 -5.52
CA TYR A 45 -27.39 -15.69 -4.20
C TYR A 45 -27.24 -14.24 -3.71
N SER A 46 -26.92 -13.32 -4.62
CA SER A 46 -26.85 -11.89 -4.32
C SER A 46 -28.20 -11.35 -3.83
N HIS A 47 -29.28 -11.75 -4.51
CA HIS A 47 -30.64 -11.38 -4.13
C HIS A 47 -31.02 -11.96 -2.76
N LEU A 48 -30.68 -13.23 -2.49
CA LEU A 48 -30.92 -13.83 -1.17
C LEU A 48 -30.21 -13.09 -0.02
N LEU A 49 -29.02 -12.55 -0.27
CA LEU A 49 -28.23 -11.78 0.70
C LEU A 49 -28.58 -10.30 0.75
N ASN A 50 -29.44 -9.79 -0.15
CA ASN A 50 -29.71 -8.37 -0.35
C ASN A 50 -28.44 -7.53 -0.63
N CYS A 51 -27.40 -8.14 -1.19
CA CYS A 51 -26.13 -7.47 -1.50
C CYS A 51 -26.00 -7.21 -3.01
N LYS A 52 -25.17 -6.24 -3.39
CA LYS A 52 -24.75 -6.08 -4.79
C LYS A 52 -23.61 -7.05 -5.13
N LEU A 53 -23.51 -7.46 -6.39
CA LEU A 53 -22.39 -8.27 -6.85
C LEU A 53 -21.07 -7.47 -6.85
N ILE A 54 -20.00 -8.14 -6.45
CA ILE A 54 -18.63 -7.63 -6.55
C ILE A 54 -17.99 -8.13 -7.84
N GLN A 55 -17.21 -7.26 -8.48
CA GLN A 55 -16.34 -7.68 -9.58
C GLN A 55 -15.10 -8.37 -9.01
N ILE A 56 -14.50 -9.27 -9.79
CA ILE A 56 -13.28 -10.01 -9.39
C ILE A 56 -12.15 -9.04 -9.02
N SER A 57 -12.03 -7.93 -9.76
CA SER A 57 -11.11 -6.84 -9.41
C SER A 57 -11.85 -5.75 -8.64
N PHE A 58 -11.54 -5.57 -7.35
CA PHE A 58 -12.17 -4.55 -6.50
C PHE A 58 -11.16 -3.92 -5.54
N ASN A 59 -11.45 -2.71 -5.06
CA ASN A 59 -10.58 -2.01 -4.13
C ASN A 59 -10.94 -2.33 -2.68
N TYR A 60 -9.98 -2.82 -1.91
CA TYR A 60 -10.10 -3.05 -0.48
C TYR A 60 -9.01 -2.28 0.26
N LEU A 61 -9.40 -1.39 1.18
CA LEU A 61 -8.49 -0.52 1.93
C LEU A 61 -7.52 0.29 1.03
N GLY A 62 -7.94 0.57 -0.21
CA GLY A 62 -7.14 1.28 -1.20
C GLY A 62 -6.15 0.42 -1.98
N LEU A 63 -6.20 -0.91 -1.84
CA LEU A 63 -5.49 -1.89 -2.66
C LEU A 63 -6.47 -2.58 -3.63
N PRO A 64 -6.15 -2.65 -4.93
CA PRO A 64 -6.93 -3.45 -5.85
C PRO A 64 -6.67 -4.95 -5.63
N ILE A 65 -7.66 -5.65 -5.08
CA ILE A 65 -7.71 -7.11 -4.95
C ILE A 65 -8.19 -7.70 -6.28
N GLY A 66 -7.59 -8.80 -6.71
CA GLY A 66 -7.96 -9.50 -7.95
C GLY A 66 -7.57 -8.76 -9.25
N ALA A 67 -6.83 -7.65 -9.14
CA ALA A 67 -6.12 -7.07 -10.28
C ALA A 67 -4.80 -7.83 -10.51
N ASN A 68 -4.29 -7.80 -11.75
CA ASN A 68 -3.06 -8.49 -12.08
C ASN A 68 -1.85 -7.82 -11.39
N PRO A 69 -1.21 -8.46 -10.39
CA PRO A 69 -0.08 -7.87 -9.66
C PRO A 69 1.14 -7.69 -10.55
N ARG A 70 1.15 -8.30 -11.74
CA ARG A 70 2.23 -8.16 -12.71
C ARG A 70 2.22 -6.83 -13.46
N LYS A 71 1.06 -6.18 -13.56
CA LYS A 71 0.91 -4.90 -14.27
C LYS A 71 1.35 -3.75 -13.37
N GLU A 72 2.23 -2.89 -13.88
CA GLU A 72 2.70 -1.70 -13.14
C GLU A 72 1.56 -0.72 -12.83
N ALA A 73 0.60 -0.57 -13.74
CA ALA A 73 -0.59 0.26 -13.56
C ALA A 73 -1.40 -0.07 -12.29
N MET A 74 -1.39 -1.33 -11.83
CA MET A 74 -2.05 -1.73 -10.58
C MET A 74 -1.45 -1.01 -9.36
N TRP A 75 -0.14 -0.75 -9.39
CA TRP A 75 0.61 -0.20 -8.26
C TRP A 75 0.68 1.33 -8.28
N GLN A 76 0.37 1.97 -9.42
CA GLN A 76 0.40 3.42 -9.58
C GLN A 76 -0.38 4.18 -8.50
N PRO A 77 -1.62 3.79 -8.13
CA PRO A 77 -2.36 4.49 -7.06
C PRO A 77 -1.65 4.45 -5.71
N ILE A 78 -0.94 3.35 -5.42
CA ILE A 78 -0.20 3.16 -4.17
C ILE A 78 1.07 4.02 -4.20
N VAL A 79 1.79 4.03 -5.33
CA VAL A 79 2.97 4.88 -5.54
C VAL A 79 2.62 6.36 -5.38
N LEU A 80 1.52 6.81 -6.00
CA LEU A 80 1.06 8.20 -5.91
C LEU A 80 0.66 8.59 -4.48
N LYS A 81 -0.06 7.70 -3.76
CA LYS A 81 -0.38 7.90 -2.34
C LYS A 81 0.88 8.02 -1.48
N SER A 82 1.86 7.14 -1.69
CA SER A 82 3.15 7.21 -1.00
C SER A 82 3.87 8.51 -1.32
N ARG A 83 3.95 8.91 -2.60
CA ARG A 83 4.56 10.18 -3.02
C ARG A 83 3.92 11.40 -2.34
N LYS A 84 2.59 11.39 -2.18
CA LYS A 84 1.88 12.47 -1.47
C LYS A 84 2.18 12.50 0.04
N LYS A 85 2.44 11.35 0.67
CA LYS A 85 2.76 11.26 2.11
C LYS A 85 4.24 11.46 2.44
N LEU A 86 5.14 11.21 1.49
CA LEU A 86 6.60 11.34 1.68
C LEU A 86 7.05 12.72 2.23
N PRO A 87 6.55 13.86 1.72
CA PRO A 87 6.88 15.17 2.27
C PRO A 87 6.46 15.33 3.74
N THR A 88 5.30 14.79 4.10
CA THR A 88 4.81 14.79 5.48
C THR A 88 5.67 13.92 6.40
N TRP A 89 6.15 12.77 5.91
CA TRP A 89 7.08 11.92 6.66
C TRP A 89 8.47 12.52 6.78
N SER A 90 8.83 13.44 5.88
CA SER A 90 10.06 14.25 5.98
C SER A 90 9.98 15.37 7.02
N SER A 91 9.39 15.08 8.18
CA SER A 91 9.33 16.00 9.31
C SER A 91 10.72 16.58 9.66
N LYS A 92 10.76 17.84 10.09
CA LYS A 92 11.97 18.51 10.61
C LYS A 92 12.51 17.84 11.89
N THR A 93 11.73 16.99 12.54
CA THR A 93 12.07 16.35 13.83
C THR A 93 12.93 15.09 13.68
N LEU A 94 13.05 14.53 12.48
CA LEU A 94 13.82 13.31 12.23
C LEU A 94 15.16 13.63 11.57
N SER A 95 16.22 12.99 12.07
CA SER A 95 17.53 13.01 11.42
C SER A 95 17.44 12.44 10.00
N MET A 96 18.43 12.74 9.16
CA MET A 96 18.51 12.20 7.79
C MET A 96 18.42 10.67 7.77
N ALA A 97 19.16 10.02 8.66
CA ALA A 97 19.15 8.57 8.85
C ALA A 97 17.78 8.07 9.34
N GLY A 98 17.14 8.77 10.29
CA GLY A 98 15.81 8.43 10.78
C GLY A 98 14.73 8.53 9.69
N ARG A 99 14.79 9.55 8.83
CA ARG A 99 13.90 9.68 7.67
C ARG A 99 14.10 8.55 6.67
N ALA A 100 15.35 8.20 6.37
CA ALA A 100 15.66 7.08 5.48
C ALA A 100 15.17 5.73 6.04
N CYS A 101 15.37 5.50 7.34
CA CYS A 101 14.92 4.29 8.02
C CYS A 101 13.39 4.18 8.03
N LEU A 102 12.68 5.26 8.40
CA LEU A 102 11.22 5.29 8.43
C LEU A 102 10.60 5.01 7.05
N ILE A 103 11.16 5.64 6.02
CA ILE A 103 10.67 5.46 4.65
C ILE A 103 10.97 4.04 4.16
N ASN A 104 12.17 3.52 4.44
CA ASN A 104 12.51 2.14 4.09
C ASN A 104 11.56 1.15 4.77
N PHE A 105 11.30 1.33 6.08
CA PHE A 105 10.38 0.50 6.85
C PHE A 105 8.98 0.45 6.22
N VAL A 106 8.40 1.62 5.92
CA VAL A 106 7.05 1.70 5.32
C VAL A 106 7.02 1.12 3.90
N LEU A 107 8.07 1.30 3.10
CA LEU A 107 8.14 0.72 1.75
C LEU A 107 8.35 -0.81 1.78
N THR A 108 9.08 -1.32 2.77
CA THR A 108 9.28 -2.76 2.94
C THR A 108 8.05 -3.48 3.43
N SER A 109 7.22 -2.83 4.26
CA SER A 109 5.98 -3.40 4.80
C SER A 109 4.83 -3.45 3.80
N LEU A 110 4.89 -2.68 2.71
CA LEU A 110 3.89 -2.76 1.64
C LEU A 110 4.13 -4.01 0.78
N PRO A 111 3.09 -4.83 0.49
CA PRO A 111 3.19 -6.02 -0.35
C PRO A 111 3.30 -5.63 -1.83
N SER A 112 4.30 -4.83 -2.18
CA SER A 112 4.54 -4.30 -3.53
C SER A 112 5.67 -5.04 -4.22
N ARG A 113 5.55 -5.19 -5.55
CA ARG A 113 6.62 -5.79 -6.37
C ARG A 113 7.94 -5.04 -6.19
N GLU A 114 9.05 -5.77 -6.30
CA GLU A 114 10.40 -5.23 -6.20
C GLU A 114 10.68 -4.07 -7.18
N LYS A 115 10.04 -4.06 -8.35
CA LYS A 115 10.09 -2.92 -9.29
C LYS A 115 9.46 -1.64 -8.71
N VAL A 116 8.36 -1.77 -7.98
CA VAL A 116 7.68 -0.66 -7.30
C VAL A 116 8.52 -0.17 -6.12
N LYS A 117 9.13 -1.10 -5.37
CA LYS A 117 10.12 -0.78 -4.33
C LYS A 117 11.30 0.00 -4.91
N ARG A 118 11.81 -0.39 -6.09
CA ARG A 118 12.86 0.35 -6.81
C ARG A 118 12.40 1.75 -7.24
N HIS A 119 11.21 1.89 -7.81
CA HIS A 119 10.69 3.18 -8.27
C HIS A 119 10.44 4.15 -7.11
N THR A 120 9.87 3.66 -6.01
CA THR A 120 9.67 4.46 -4.77
C THR A 120 10.99 4.82 -4.09
N LYS A 121 11.99 3.92 -4.10
CA LYS A 121 13.35 4.21 -3.64
C LYS A 121 14.06 5.23 -4.53
N LYS A 122 13.84 5.21 -5.85
CA LYS A 122 14.33 6.23 -6.78
C LYS A 122 13.70 7.60 -6.52
N ILE A 123 12.38 7.66 -6.37
CA ILE A 123 11.67 8.89 -5.97
C ILE A 123 12.19 9.41 -4.61
N PHE A 124 12.47 8.52 -3.66
CA PHE A 124 13.08 8.91 -2.39
C PHE A 124 14.49 9.49 -2.57
N MET A 125 15.35 8.84 -3.35
CA MET A 125 16.69 9.35 -3.66
C MET A 125 16.63 10.70 -4.38
N GLU A 126 15.65 10.93 -5.25
CA GLU A 126 15.41 12.24 -5.89
C GLU A 126 14.94 13.30 -4.87
N LEU A 127 14.06 12.94 -3.93
CA LEU A 127 13.56 13.85 -2.89
C LEU A 127 14.61 14.18 -1.81
N GLN A 128 15.55 13.27 -1.53
CA GLN A 128 16.71 13.53 -0.65
C GLN A 128 17.90 14.15 -1.40
N GLY A 129 17.97 13.92 -2.71
CA GLY A 129 19.13 14.21 -3.57
C GLY A 129 19.13 15.56 -4.27
N GLY A 130 18.07 16.37 -4.14
CA GLY A 130 18.03 17.72 -4.71
C GLY A 130 18.74 18.81 -3.90
N ARG A 131 19.29 18.51 -2.71
CA ARG A 131 19.91 19.53 -1.83
C ARG A 131 21.26 19.16 -1.21
N THR A 132 21.79 17.96 -1.46
CA THR A 132 22.84 17.40 -0.60
C THR A 132 24.20 17.30 -1.27
N LYS A 133 24.29 17.17 -2.60
CA LYS A 133 25.61 17.17 -3.27
C LYS A 133 26.35 18.50 -3.06
N ASP A 134 25.63 19.61 -3.12
CA ASP A 134 26.23 20.94 -3.02
C ASP A 134 26.67 21.29 -1.60
N LYS A 135 26.05 20.72 -0.56
CA LYS A 135 26.43 20.96 0.84
C LYS A 135 27.52 20.01 1.35
N LEU A 136 27.66 18.82 0.77
CA LEU A 136 28.62 17.81 1.23
C LEU A 136 30.05 18.12 0.76
N THR A 137 30.20 18.76 -0.40
CA THR A 137 31.47 19.23 -0.97
C THR A 137 31.89 20.62 -0.49
N GLN A 138 31.03 21.34 0.24
CA GLN A 138 31.34 22.68 0.72
C GLN A 138 32.46 22.68 1.79
N PRO A 139 33.31 23.72 1.83
CA PRO A 139 34.29 23.91 2.89
C PRO A 139 33.64 23.99 4.28
N LYS A 140 34.38 23.56 5.31
CA LYS A 140 33.92 23.55 6.73
C LYS A 140 33.43 24.91 7.23
N GLU A 141 33.93 26.00 6.63
CA GLU A 141 33.55 27.39 6.93
C GLU A 141 32.06 27.66 6.72
N TYR A 142 31.39 26.92 5.82
CA TYR A 142 29.95 27.02 5.56
C TYR A 142 29.15 25.80 6.07
N ARG A 143 29.62 25.14 7.14
CA ARG A 143 29.05 23.89 7.71
C ARG A 143 29.07 22.67 6.75
N GLY A 144 29.99 22.62 5.78
CA GLY A 144 30.21 21.45 4.93
C GLY A 144 31.13 20.39 5.57
N LEU A 145 31.00 19.12 5.16
CA LEU A 145 31.78 18.00 5.71
C LEU A 145 33.16 17.80 5.04
N ARG A 146 33.44 18.52 3.95
CA ARG A 146 34.69 18.44 3.16
C ARG A 146 35.05 17.01 2.72
N ILE A 147 34.06 16.22 2.29
CA ILE A 147 34.30 14.90 1.70
C ILE A 147 34.78 15.10 0.26
N LYS A 148 36.09 14.93 0.03
CA LYS A 148 36.72 15.09 -1.31
C LYS A 148 36.33 13.97 -2.28
N ASN A 149 36.03 12.78 -1.77
CA ASN A 149 35.72 11.62 -2.57
C ASN A 149 34.62 10.79 -1.88
N ILE A 150 33.42 10.84 -2.44
CA ILE A 150 32.23 10.23 -1.86
C ILE A 150 32.23 8.70 -2.01
N THR A 151 32.96 8.16 -2.99
CA THR A 151 33.09 6.72 -3.20
C THR A 151 33.92 6.08 -2.08
N MET A 152 35.06 6.68 -1.71
CA MET A 152 35.87 6.18 -0.58
C MET A 152 35.14 6.27 0.77
N PHE A 153 34.36 7.33 1.00
CA PHE A 153 33.62 7.49 2.26
C PHE A 153 32.52 6.43 2.44
N ASN A 154 31.86 6.05 1.33
CA ASN A 154 30.85 5.01 1.36
C ASN A 154 31.46 3.61 1.53
N GLU A 155 32.61 3.33 0.92
CA GLU A 155 33.35 2.07 1.14
C GLU A 155 33.80 1.93 2.60
N ALA A 156 34.28 3.01 3.23
CA ALA A 156 34.68 2.99 4.63
C ALA A 156 33.50 2.77 5.61
N LEU A 157 32.30 3.23 5.27
CA LEU A 157 31.09 3.00 6.07
C LEU A 157 30.52 1.59 5.92
N LEU A 158 30.78 0.93 4.79
CA LEU A 158 30.36 -0.45 4.52
C LEU A 158 31.34 -1.48 5.11
N ALA A 159 32.57 -1.06 5.42
CA ALA A 159 33.61 -1.91 6.02
C ALA A 159 33.49 -2.03 7.56
N LYS A 160 32.33 -1.74 8.14
CA LYS A 160 32.09 -1.79 9.59
C LYS A 160 30.89 -2.66 9.95
#